data_AF-A0A2V5KBC0-F1
#
_entry.id   AF-A0A2V5KBC0-F1
#
_cell.length_a   1.000
_cell.length_b   1.000
_cell.length_c   1.000
_cell.angle_alpha   90.00
_cell.angle_beta   90.00
_cell.angle_gamma   90.00
#
_symmetry.space_group_name_H-M   'P 1'
#
loop_
_entity.id
_entity.type
_entity.pdbx_description
1 polymer ?
#
loop_
_entity_poly.entity_id
_entity_poly.type
_entity_poly.pdbx_seq_one_letter_code
_entity_poly.pdbx_strand_id
1 'polypeptide(L)' 'YICYDMLHYATHHFPMKRGAWLWLKQYHLRHHYKDDHVGYGISSPLWDYVFRTTRK' A
#
# COMPACT_ATOMS: atom_id res chain seq x y z
N TYR A 1 4.79 13.35 5.81
CA TYR A 1 6.06 12.82 5.25
C TYR A 1 6.66 11.75 6.17
N ILE A 2 7.07 12.08 7.41
CA ILE A 2 7.66 11.10 8.35
C ILE A 2 6.76 9.88 8.59
N CYS A 3 5.48 10.07 8.86
CA CYS A 3 4.56 8.94 9.06
C CYS A 3 4.41 8.05 7.82
N TYR A 4 4.50 8.64 6.62
CA TYR A 4 4.41 7.89 5.36
C TYR A 4 5.65 7.01 5.17
N ASP A 5 6.82 7.57 5.45
CA ASP A 5 8.09 6.85 5.33
C ASP A 5 8.23 5.76 6.40
N MET A 6 7.77 6.02 7.63
CA MET A 6 7.68 5.01 8.68
C MET A 6 6.70 3.89 8.34
N LEU A 7 5.54 4.21 7.74
CA LEU A 7 4.61 3.19 7.25
C LEU A 7 5.23 2.35 6.14
N HIS A 8 5.93 2.98 5.19
CA HIS A 8 6.59 2.29 4.09
C HIS A 8 7.71 1.38 4.61
N TYR A 9 8.53 1.86 5.54
CA TYR A 9 9.53 1.02 6.19
C TYR A 9 8.89 -0.14 6.94
N ALA A 10 7.77 0.10 7.63
CA ALA A 10 7.04 -0.93 8.35
C ALA A 10 6.41 -1.97 7.41
N THR A 11 5.82 -1.58 6.28
CA THR A 11 5.22 -2.53 5.33
C THR A 11 6.26 -3.48 4.73
N HIS A 12 7.50 -3.00 4.53
CA HIS A 12 8.61 -3.83 4.08
C HIS A 12 9.21 -4.71 5.18
N HIS A 13 9.52 -4.15 6.35
CA HIS A 13 10.35 -4.83 7.35
C HIS A 13 9.56 -5.49 8.48
N PHE A 14 8.33 -5.07 8.75
CA PHE A 14 7.51 -5.69 9.79
C PHE A 14 6.65 -6.84 9.23
N PRO A 15 6.51 -7.93 9.99
CA PRO A 15 5.54 -8.97 9.67
C PRO A 15 4.14 -8.48 10.08
N MET A 16 3.51 -7.69 9.21
CA MET A 16 2.11 -7.30 9.33
C MET A 16 1.23 -8.53 9.06
N LYS A 17 1.00 -9.36 10.09
CA LYS A 17 0.39 -10.69 9.96
C LYS A 17 -1.14 -10.70 9.98
N ARG A 18 -1.83 -9.61 10.34
CA ARG A 18 -3.30 -9.58 10.47
C ARG A 18 -3.93 -8.21 10.20
N GLY A 19 -5.19 -8.23 9.75
CA GLY A 19 -6.08 -7.05 9.65
C GLY A 19 -5.77 -6.13 8.46
N ALA A 20 -6.18 -4.86 8.58
CA ALA A 20 -5.98 -3.83 7.55
C ALA A 20 -4.51 -3.64 7.14
N TRP A 21 -3.57 -3.85 8.09
CA TRP A 21 -2.13 -3.78 7.84
C TRP A 21 -1.61 -4.88 6.92
N LEU A 22 -2.09 -6.12 7.08
CA LEU A 22 -1.75 -7.21 6.16
C LEU A 22 -2.31 -6.93 4.76
N TRP A 23 -3.53 -6.40 4.68
CA TRP A 23 -4.14 -6.01 3.41
C TRP A 23 -3.33 -4.91 2.70
N LEU A 24 -2.92 -3.86 3.43
CA LEU A 24 -2.04 -2.79 2.92
C LEU A 24 -0.69 -3.33 2.47
N LYS A 25 -0.05 -4.21 3.25
CA LYS A 25 1.21 -4.85 2.86
C LYS A 25 1.06 -5.64 1.56
N GLN A 26 -0.01 -6.43 1.43
CA GLN A 26 -0.29 -7.18 0.21
C GLN A 26 -0.64 -6.26 -0.98
N TYR A 27 -1.30 -5.13 -0.73
CA TYR A 27 -1.63 -4.12 -1.73
C TYR A 27 -0.36 -3.47 -2.27
N HIS A 28 0.51 -2.99 -1.38
CA HIS A 28 1.81 -2.39 -1.70
C HIS A 28 2.76 -3.35 -2.42
N LEU A 29 2.86 -4.60 -1.95
CA LEU A 29 3.66 -5.62 -2.64
C LEU A 29 3.12 -5.91 -4.04
N ARG A 30 1.80 -5.92 -4.24
CA ARG A 30 1.21 -6.13 -5.58
C ARG A 30 1.45 -4.98 -6.54
N HIS A 31 1.55 -3.75 -6.03
CA HIS A 31 2.01 -2.61 -6.82
C HIS A 31 3.44 -2.86 -7.33
N HIS A 32 4.36 -3.23 -6.43
CA HIS A 32 5.75 -3.53 -6.83
C HIS A 32 5.93 -4.74 -7.76
N TYR A 33 5.13 -5.81 -7.60
CA TYR A 33 5.36 -7.08 -8.30
C TYR A 33 4.43 -7.37 -9.47
N LYS A 34 3.29 -6.66 -9.62
CA LYS A 34 2.25 -7.07 -10.57
C LYS A 34 1.76 -5.96 -11.51
N ASP A 35 1.64 -4.73 -11.03
CA ASP A 35 1.37 -3.54 -11.86
C ASP A 35 1.81 -2.32 -11.06
N ASP A 36 2.89 -1.69 -11.49
CA ASP A 36 3.45 -0.46 -10.96
C ASP A 36 2.67 0.79 -11.41
N HIS A 37 1.72 0.65 -12.35
CA HIS A 37 0.90 1.76 -12.83
C HIS A 37 -0.40 2.00 -12.03
N VAL A 38 -0.74 1.16 -11.05
CA VAL A 38 -1.96 1.28 -10.23
C VAL A 38 -1.69 0.99 -8.75
N GLY A 39 -2.49 1.55 -7.86
CA GLY A 39 -2.41 1.32 -6.42
C GLY A 39 -1.21 1.97 -5.72
N TYR A 40 -1.08 3.29 -5.89
CA TYR A 40 0.00 4.08 -5.32
C TYR A 40 -0.15 4.33 -3.80
N GLY A 41 -1.32 4.04 -3.24
CA GLY A 41 -1.63 4.25 -1.84
C GLY A 41 -0.91 3.29 -0.88
N ILE A 42 0.19 3.75 -0.27
CA ILE A 42 0.94 2.99 0.74
C ILE A 42 0.22 2.95 2.09
N SER A 43 -0.45 4.04 2.49
CA SER A 43 -1.16 4.17 3.77
C SER A 43 -2.67 3.92 3.69
N SER A 44 -3.26 4.20 2.53
CA SER A 44 -4.68 3.98 2.25
C SER A 44 -4.94 4.05 0.74
N PRO A 45 -5.86 3.24 0.20
CA PRO A 45 -6.28 3.31 -1.20
C PRO A 45 -7.19 4.53 -1.47
N LEU A 46 -7.41 5.38 -0.48
CA LEU A 46 -8.36 6.51 -0.52
C LEU A 46 -8.04 7.45 -1.68
N TRP A 47 -6.76 7.73 -1.90
CA TRP A 47 -6.30 8.53 -3.04
C TRP A 47 -6.39 7.78 -4.36
N ASP A 48 -6.22 6.45 -4.36
CA ASP A 48 -6.42 5.65 -5.57
C ASP A 48 -7.88 5.66 -6.02
N TYR A 49 -8.84 5.75 -5.10
CA TYR A 49 -10.27 5.93 -5.44
C TYR A 49 -10.53 7.32 -6.03
N VAL A 50 -9.92 8.36 -5.45
CA VAL A 50 -10.08 9.76 -5.91
C VAL A 50 -9.49 9.95 -7.32
N PHE A 51 -8.31 9.40 -7.57
CA PHE A 51 -7.62 9.52 -8.86
C PHE A 51 -7.92 8.40 -9.84
N ARG A 52 -8.87 7.51 -9.51
CA ARG A 52 -9.26 6.34 -10.33
C ARG A 52 -8.09 5.40 -10.69
N THR A 53 -7.05 5.37 -9.87
CA THR A 53 -5.94 4.39 -9.94
C THR A 53 -6.21 3.17 -9.08
N THR A 54 -7.43 3.04 -8.52
CA THR A 54 -7.89 1.82 -7.85
C THR A 54 -8.00 0.67 -8.84
N ARG A 55 -7.29 -0.40 -8.54
CA ARG A 55 -7.46 -1.70 -9.18
C ARG A 55 -8.87 -2.23 -8.89
N LYS A 56 -9.59 -2.68 -9.92
CA LYS A 56 -10.86 -3.42 -9.79
C LYS A 56 -10.65 -4.78 -9.14
#